data_AF-X1D3Q4-F1
#
_entry.id   AF-X1D3Q4-F1
#
_cell.length_a   1.000
_cell.length_b   1.000
_cell.length_c   1.000
_cell.angle_alpha   90.00
_cell.angle_beta   90.00
_cell.angle_gamma   90.00
#
_symmetry.space_group_name_H-M   'P 1'
#
loop_
_entity.id
_entity.type
_entity.pdbx_description
1 polymer ?
#
loop_
_entity_poly.entity_id
_entity_poly.type
_entity_poly.pdbx_seq_one_letter_code
_entity_poly.pdbx_strand_id
1 'polypeptide(L)'
;MFDQALLDIERGKSIIIDHTKRLNCPKRDDIVMMRHFFSVKKEVEVDECPGCGGFWLDVGELAKIRSLFNTEEERHKAADEYFSEVFGNKLAAMRAEDEVKLNKARKIANMFRFICPTYYIPGKQDWGAF
;
A
#
# COMPACT_ATOMS: atom_id res chain seq x y z
N MET A 1 -13.41 -14.76 24.49
CA MET A 1 -14.31 -15.20 23.40
C MET A 1 -15.34 -14.12 23.03
N PHE A 2 -14.95 -12.84 22.91
CA PHE A 2 -15.88 -11.74 22.56
C PHE A 2 -15.65 -11.18 21.14
N ASP A 3 -14.64 -11.68 20.42
CA ASP A 3 -14.11 -11.06 19.21
C ASP A 3 -14.92 -11.34 17.93
N GLN A 4 -15.89 -12.25 17.99
CA GLN A 4 -16.75 -12.61 16.85
C GLN A 4 -18.13 -11.93 16.88
N ALA A 5 -18.50 -11.27 17.98
CA ALA A 5 -19.82 -10.63 18.11
C ALA A 5 -20.06 -9.53 17.05
N LEU A 6 -18.99 -8.93 16.53
CA LEU A 6 -19.05 -7.90 15.48
C LEU A 6 -19.29 -8.48 14.08
N LEU A 7 -19.21 -9.80 13.91
CA LEU A 7 -19.39 -10.46 12.61
C LEU A 7 -20.87 -10.71 12.31
N ASP A 8 -21.67 -10.94 13.36
CA ASP A 8 -23.07 -11.37 13.25
C ASP A 8 -24.05 -10.25 13.67
N ILE A 9 -23.77 -9.02 13.22
CA ILE A 9 -24.65 -7.88 13.49
C ILE A 9 -25.82 -7.92 12.50
N GLU A 10 -27.05 -8.08 13.00
CA GLU A 10 -28.25 -8.01 12.17
C GLU A 10 -28.53 -6.58 11.71
N ARG A 11 -28.70 -6.39 10.40
CA ARG A 11 -29.13 -5.11 9.84
C ARG A 11 -30.64 -4.95 9.97
N GLY A 12 -31.08 -3.78 10.46
CA GLY A 12 -32.49 -3.41 10.40
C GLY A 12 -33.00 -3.40 8.96
N LYS A 13 -34.04 -4.20 8.66
CA LYS A 13 -34.58 -4.42 7.30
C LYS A 13 -35.02 -3.14 6.57
N SER A 14 -35.27 -2.05 7.30
CA SER A 14 -35.71 -0.76 6.76
C SER A 14 -34.58 0.20 6.39
N ILE A 15 -33.33 -0.13 6.71
CA ILE A 15 -32.19 0.76 6.46
C ILE A 15 -31.66 0.52 5.05
N ILE A 16 -31.89 1.46 4.14
CA ILE A 16 -31.30 1.49 2.79
C ILE A 16 -30.06 2.39 2.84
N ILE A 17 -28.91 1.87 2.40
CA ILE A 17 -27.65 2.64 2.35
C ILE A 17 -27.45 3.10 0.93
N ASP A 18 -27.26 4.41 0.75
CA ASP A 18 -26.96 5.00 -0.53
C ASP A 18 -25.45 5.05 -0.75
N HIS A 19 -24.94 4.11 -1.54
CA HIS A 19 -23.53 4.04 -1.89
C HIS A 19 -23.11 5.11 -2.91
N THR A 20 -23.98 5.97 -3.42
CA THR A 20 -23.56 7.09 -4.29
C THR A 20 -23.05 8.28 -3.48
N LYS A 21 -23.48 8.42 -2.23
CA LYS A 21 -23.11 9.53 -1.36
C LYS A 21 -21.76 9.28 -0.69
N ARG A 22 -20.88 10.29 -0.76
CA ARG A 22 -19.62 10.31 0.01
C ARG A 22 -19.90 10.71 1.45
N LEU A 23 -19.24 10.04 2.37
CA LEU A 23 -19.38 10.26 3.82
C LEU A 23 -18.28 11.20 4.33
N ASN A 24 -18.63 12.02 5.32
CA ASN A 24 -17.66 12.83 6.04
C ASN A 24 -17.14 12.07 7.26
N CYS A 25 -15.89 12.32 7.65
CA CYS A 25 -15.32 11.70 8.82
C CYS A 25 -15.99 12.22 10.10
N PRO A 26 -16.54 11.35 10.97
CA PRO A 26 -17.17 11.80 12.22
C PRO A 26 -16.17 12.31 13.27
N LYS A 27 -14.87 12.07 13.06
CA LYS A 27 -13.79 12.60 13.91
C LYS A 27 -13.24 13.94 13.39
N ARG A 28 -13.44 14.24 12.11
CA ARG A 28 -12.93 15.45 11.44
C ARG A 28 -13.97 15.92 10.43
N ASP A 29 -14.75 16.93 10.81
CA ASP A 29 -15.94 17.36 10.07
C ASP A 29 -15.66 17.88 8.65
N ASP A 30 -14.42 18.25 8.37
CA ASP A 30 -13.96 18.87 7.12
C ASP A 30 -13.35 17.87 6.11
N ILE A 31 -13.30 16.57 6.44
CA ILE A 31 -12.69 15.56 5.58
C ILE A 31 -13.75 14.62 5.00
N VAL A 32 -13.84 14.62 3.67
CA VAL A 32 -14.57 13.62 2.90
C VAL A 32 -13.75 12.34 2.86
N MET A 33 -14.36 11.22 3.23
CA MET A 33 -13.70 9.92 3.23
C MET A 33 -13.50 9.39 1.81
N MET A 34 -12.40 8.68 1.61
CA MET A 34 -12.06 8.05 0.34
C MET A 34 -12.67 6.66 0.30
N ARG A 35 -13.51 6.40 -0.71
CA ARG A 35 -13.97 5.04 -0.95
C ARG A 35 -13.01 4.29 -1.83
N HIS A 36 -12.61 3.11 -1.40
CA HIS A 36 -11.80 2.20 -2.19
C HIS A 36 -12.09 0.75 -1.80
N PHE A 37 -11.58 -0.19 -2.59
CA PHE A 37 -11.65 -1.60 -2.23
C PHE A 37 -10.67 -1.91 -1.10
N PHE A 38 -11.10 -2.73 -0.14
CA PHE A 38 -10.26 -3.16 0.97
C PHE A 38 -9.11 -4.08 0.53
N SER A 39 -9.31 -4.81 -0.56
CA SER A 39 -8.32 -5.76 -1.07
C SER A 39 -8.29 -5.81 -2.60
N VAL A 40 -7.26 -6.47 -3.13
CA VAL A 40 -7.08 -6.74 -4.55
C VAL A 40 -8.22 -7.54 -5.18
N LYS A 41 -9.02 -8.29 -4.38
CA LYS A 41 -10.21 -9.01 -4.87
C LYS A 41 -11.35 -8.08 -5.26
N LYS A 42 -11.35 -6.83 -4.81
CA LYS A 42 -12.36 -5.81 -5.13
C LYS A 42 -13.81 -6.23 -4.80
N GLU A 43 -13.98 -6.97 -3.72
CA GLU A 43 -15.28 -7.48 -3.28
C GLU A 43 -15.96 -6.66 -2.18
N VAL A 44 -15.18 -5.85 -1.45
CA VAL A 44 -15.67 -5.01 -0.35
C VAL A 44 -15.13 -3.60 -0.55
N GLU A 45 -16.03 -2.63 -0.64
CA GLU A 45 -15.70 -1.21 -0.64
C GLU A 45 -15.73 -0.69 0.80
N VAL A 46 -14.78 0.16 1.16
CA VAL A 46 -14.69 0.74 2.50
C VAL A 46 -14.46 2.24 2.36
N ASP A 47 -14.95 3.01 3.32
CA ASP A 47 -14.70 4.44 3.41
C ASP A 47 -13.57 4.71 4.42
N GLU A 48 -12.39 5.08 3.93
CA GLU A 48 -11.22 5.40 4.75
C GLU A 48 -11.04 6.93 4.87
N CYS A 49 -10.84 7.42 6.09
CA CYS A 49 -10.49 8.82 6.31
C CYS A 49 -8.98 9.05 6.16
N PRO A 50 -8.51 9.84 5.17
CA PRO A 50 -7.08 10.12 4.98
C PRO A 50 -6.46 10.94 6.12
N GLY A 51 -7.29 11.64 6.91
CA GLY A 51 -6.80 12.44 8.03
C GLY A 51 -6.57 11.63 9.31
N CYS A 52 -7.48 10.74 9.68
CA CYS A 52 -7.40 9.99 10.93
C CYS A 52 -7.05 8.50 10.77
N GLY A 53 -7.06 7.95 9.55
CA GLY A 53 -6.83 6.54 9.28
C GLY A 53 -7.99 5.62 9.73
N GLY A 54 -9.15 6.19 10.05
CA GLY A 54 -10.32 5.42 10.46
C GLY A 54 -11.02 4.79 9.25
N PHE A 55 -11.48 3.54 9.42
CA PHE A 55 -12.31 2.83 8.44
C PHE A 55 -13.77 2.84 8.88
N TRP A 56 -14.65 3.12 7.92
CA TRP A 56 -16.09 2.91 8.05
C TRP A 56 -16.53 1.73 7.20
N LEU A 57 -17.21 0.79 7.87
CA LEU A 57 -17.72 -0.46 7.30
C LEU A 57 -19.23 -0.51 7.49
N ASP A 58 -19.93 -0.99 6.49
CA ASP A 58 -21.35 -1.30 6.57
C ASP A 58 -21.59 -2.66 7.24
N VAL A 59 -22.84 -2.90 7.61
CA VAL A 59 -23.24 -4.16 8.26
C VAL A 59 -22.94 -5.36 7.35
N GLY A 60 -22.19 -6.33 7.88
CA GLY A 60 -21.80 -7.55 7.17
C GLY A 60 -20.49 -7.44 6.39
N GLU A 61 -19.98 -6.24 6.13
CA GLU A 61 -18.71 -6.07 5.40
C GLU A 61 -17.51 -6.58 6.18
N LEU A 62 -17.50 -6.41 7.50
CA LEU A 62 -16.43 -6.95 8.36
C LEU A 62 -16.34 -8.48 8.28
N ALA A 63 -17.49 -9.17 8.29
CA ALA A 63 -17.53 -10.63 8.11
C ALA A 63 -17.01 -11.03 6.74
N LYS A 64 -17.43 -10.30 5.69
CA LYS A 64 -16.94 -10.53 4.33
C LYS A 64 -15.44 -10.33 4.22
N ILE A 65 -14.90 -9.25 4.80
CA ILE A 65 -13.45 -8.97 4.85
C ILE A 65 -12.68 -10.14 5.47
N ARG A 66 -13.16 -10.68 6.60
CA ARG A 66 -12.51 -11.82 7.27
C ARG A 66 -12.57 -13.11 6.45
N SER A 67 -13.55 -13.25 5.57
CA SER A 67 -13.66 -14.41 4.66
C SER A 67 -12.92 -14.24 3.33
N LEU A 68 -12.31 -13.08 3.05
CA LEU A 68 -11.66 -12.83 1.76
C LEU A 68 -10.47 -13.75 1.51
N PHE A 69 -9.71 -14.08 2.55
CA PHE A 69 -8.53 -14.94 2.46
C PHE A 69 -8.55 -15.95 3.60
N ASN A 70 -8.18 -17.19 3.32
CA ASN A 70 -8.14 -18.23 4.34
C ASN A 70 -6.87 -18.12 5.20
N THR A 71 -5.79 -17.61 4.59
CA THR A 71 -4.46 -17.47 5.20
C THR A 71 -3.84 -16.12 4.85
N GLU A 72 -2.88 -15.67 5.67
CA GLU A 72 -2.17 -14.41 5.43
C GLU A 72 -1.22 -14.55 4.24
N GLU A 73 -0.68 -15.76 4.00
CA GLU A 73 0.15 -16.08 2.85
C GLU A 73 -0.60 -15.89 1.52
N GLU A 74 -1.85 -16.34 1.43
CA GLU A 74 -2.71 -16.11 0.27
C GLU A 74 -2.93 -14.61 0.02
N ARG A 75 -3.14 -13.85 1.09
CA ARG A 75 -3.35 -12.40 1.02
C ARG A 75 -2.11 -11.68 0.52
N HIS A 76 -0.94 -12.01 1.05
CA HIS A 76 0.34 -11.44 0.62
C HIS A 76 0.62 -11.77 -0.85
N LYS A 77 0.46 -13.04 -1.24
CA LYS A 77 0.67 -13.46 -2.62
C LYS A 77 -0.22 -12.69 -3.60
N ALA A 78 -1.50 -12.53 -3.28
CA ALA A 78 -2.43 -11.78 -4.12
C ALA A 78 -2.05 -10.28 -4.23
N ALA A 79 -1.53 -9.68 -3.14
CA ALA A 79 -1.05 -8.31 -3.15
C ALA A 79 0.23 -8.16 -4.00
N ASP A 80 1.17 -9.10 -3.88
CA ASP A 80 2.43 -9.13 -4.64
C ASP A 80 2.19 -9.31 -6.14
N GLU A 81 1.29 -10.21 -6.52
CA GLU A 81 0.88 -10.42 -7.91
C GLU A 81 0.28 -9.14 -8.51
N TYR A 82 -0.68 -8.53 -7.81
CA TYR A 82 -1.29 -7.27 -8.26
C TYR A 82 -0.26 -6.14 -8.39
N PHE A 83 0.62 -5.99 -7.39
CA PHE A 83 1.68 -4.98 -7.43
C PHE A 83 2.62 -5.19 -8.63
N SER A 84 2.98 -6.44 -8.90
CA SER A 84 3.87 -6.81 -10.01
C SER A 84 3.21 -6.56 -11.37
N GLU A 85 1.91 -6.81 -11.49
CA GLU A 85 1.14 -6.51 -12.71
C GLU A 85 1.07 -4.99 -12.98
N VAL A 86 0.70 -4.21 -11.96
CA VAL A 86 0.49 -2.76 -12.10
C VAL A 86 1.81 -2.02 -12.27
N PHE A 87 2.85 -2.39 -11.52
CA PHE A 87 4.09 -1.63 -11.43
C PHE A 87 5.31 -2.31 -12.04
N GLY A 88 5.23 -3.58 -12.46
CA GLY A 88 6.39 -4.36 -12.91
C GLY A 88 7.18 -3.69 -14.03
N ASN A 89 6.49 -3.21 -15.08
CA ASN A 89 7.14 -2.54 -16.22
C ASN A 89 7.81 -1.21 -15.80
N LYS A 90 7.14 -0.42 -14.96
CA LYS A 90 7.67 0.87 -14.49
C LYS A 90 8.88 0.67 -13.59
N LEU A 91 8.84 -0.31 -12.70
CA LEU A 91 9.96 -0.66 -11.83
C LEU A 91 11.14 -1.22 -12.62
N ALA A 92 10.90 -2.03 -13.65
CA ALA A 92 11.96 -2.52 -14.53
C ALA A 92 12.66 -1.37 -15.26
N ALA A 93 11.90 -0.40 -15.78
CA ALA A 93 12.45 0.80 -16.41
C ALA A 93 13.27 1.64 -15.42
N MET A 94 12.75 1.88 -14.21
CA MET A 94 13.47 2.59 -13.14
C MET A 94 14.79 1.90 -12.78
N ARG A 95 14.79 0.56 -12.61
CA ARG A 95 16.01 -0.21 -12.34
C ARG A 95 17.04 -0.08 -13.45
N ALA A 96 16.62 -0.18 -14.71
CA ALA A 96 17.53 -0.06 -15.85
C ALA A 96 18.19 1.34 -15.90
N GLU A 97 17.42 2.40 -15.64
CA GLU A 97 17.98 3.76 -15.54
C GLU A 97 18.97 3.90 -14.39
N ASP A 98 18.65 3.34 -13.23
CA ASP A 98 19.49 3.42 -12.04
C ASP A 98 20.78 2.61 -12.20
N GLU A 99 20.73 1.43 -12.82
CA GLU A 99 21.93 0.65 -13.20
C GLU A 99 22.85 1.45 -14.13
N VAL A 100 22.29 2.20 -15.09
CA VAL A 100 23.08 3.07 -15.96
C VAL A 100 23.74 4.21 -15.18
N LYS A 101 23.00 4.86 -14.27
CA LYS A 101 23.55 5.93 -13.40
C LYS A 101 24.66 5.41 -12.50
N LEU A 102 24.43 4.27 -11.85
CA LEU A 102 25.36 3.57 -10.97
C LEU A 102 26.64 3.19 -11.72
N ASN A 103 26.51 2.62 -12.93
CA ASN A 103 27.66 2.30 -13.77
C ASN A 103 28.48 3.54 -14.16
N LYS A 104 27.82 4.67 -14.46
CA LYS A 104 28.51 5.94 -14.73
C LYS A 104 29.25 6.45 -13.49
N ALA A 105 28.59 6.47 -12.34
CA ALA A 105 29.18 6.86 -11.07
C ALA A 105 30.40 5.99 -10.72
N ARG A 106 30.29 4.67 -10.91
CA ARG A 106 31.39 3.72 -10.68
C ARG A 106 32.57 3.94 -11.62
N LYS A 107 32.34 4.26 -12.90
CA LYS A 107 33.42 4.62 -13.84
C LYS A 107 34.16 5.87 -13.38
N ILE A 108 33.44 6.90 -12.96
CA ILE A 108 34.04 8.13 -12.42
C ILE A 108 34.85 7.82 -11.16
N ALA A 109 34.27 7.11 -10.19
CA ALA A 109 34.97 6.71 -8.96
C ALA A 109 36.25 5.91 -9.24
N ASN A 110 36.19 4.97 -10.20
CA ASN A 110 37.35 4.18 -10.61
C ASN A 110 38.45 5.03 -11.27
N MET A 111 38.08 6.06 -12.04
CA MET A 111 39.04 6.98 -12.64
C MET A 111 39.85 7.73 -11.58
N PHE A 112 39.20 8.12 -10.48
CA PHE A 112 39.86 8.80 -9.36
C PHE A 112 40.59 7.86 -8.40
N ARG A 113 40.51 6.53 -8.57
CA ARG A 113 41.14 5.55 -7.67
C ARG A 113 42.66 5.63 -7.64
N PHE A 114 43.29 6.14 -8.70
CA PHE A 114 44.74 6.37 -8.76
C PHE A 114 45.17 7.64 -8.01
N ILE A 115 44.32 8.66 -7.98
CA ILE A 115 44.62 9.98 -7.37
C ILE A 115 44.20 9.98 -5.89
N CYS A 116 43.09 9.34 -5.57
CA CYS A 116 42.54 9.21 -4.22
C CYS A 116 42.55 7.74 -3.82
N PRO A 117 43.49 7.30 -2.96
CA PRO A 117 43.44 5.99 -2.33
C PRO A 117 42.06 5.72 -1.74
N THR A 118 41.59 4.47 -1.80
CA THR A 118 40.26 4.03 -1.37
C THR A 118 39.89 4.38 0.08
N TYR A 119 40.87 4.80 0.88
CA TYR A 119 40.68 5.32 2.24
C TYR A 119 40.00 6.70 2.28
N TYR A 120 40.19 7.56 1.27
CA TYR A 120 39.62 8.92 1.23
C TYR A 120 38.20 8.99 0.69
N ILE A 121 37.74 7.94 0.01
CA ILE A 121 36.36 7.80 -0.46
C ILE A 121 35.80 6.54 0.21
N PRO A 122 35.21 6.66 1.41
CA PRO A 122 34.54 5.53 2.04
C PRO A 122 33.42 5.03 1.11
N GLY A 123 33.05 3.74 1.26
CA GLY A 123 31.97 3.05 0.54
C GLY A 123 30.61 3.70 0.76
N LYS A 124 29.52 2.94 1.01
CA LYS A 124 28.17 3.52 1.18
C LYS A 124 28.18 4.80 2.01
N GLN A 125 27.90 5.93 1.37
CA GLN A 125 27.82 7.25 1.99
C GLN A 125 26.36 7.52 2.30
N ASP A 126 26.06 8.16 3.43
CA ASP A 126 24.68 8.39 3.89
C ASP A 126 23.84 9.23 2.90
N TRP A 127 24.48 9.94 1.97
CA TRP A 127 23.84 10.75 0.93
C TRP A 127 23.91 10.16 -0.48
N GLY A 128 24.41 8.93 -0.68
CA GLY A 128 24.70 8.40 -2.02
C GLY A 128 24.56 6.89 -2.12
N ALA A 129 23.54 6.45 -2.85
CA ALA A 129 23.38 5.07 -3.29
C ALA A 129 24.57 4.64 -4.17
N PHE A 130 25.20 3.51 -3.82
CA PHE A 130 26.01 2.70 -4.73
C PHE A 130 25.24 1.47 -5.16
#